data_AF-J2VFB7-F1
#
_entry.id   AF-J2VFB7-F1
#
_cell.length_a   1.000
_cell.length_b   1.000
_cell.length_c   1.000
_cell.angle_alpha   90.00
_cell.angle_beta   90.00
_cell.angle_gamma   90.00
#
_symmetry.space_group_name_H-M   'P 1'
#
loop_
_entity.id
_entity.type
_entity.pdbx_description
1 polymer ?
#
loop_
_entity_poly.entity_id
_entity_poly.type
_entity_poly.pdbx_seq_one_letter_code
_entity_poly.pdbx_strand_id
1 'polypeptide(L)' 'PPAGNGGRGFWREVLNTDAAIYGGSNTGNMGGVQVEAVGWHGHDASIEVTLPPLSTVILRQEG' A
#
# COMPACT_ATOMS: atom_id res chain seq x y z
N PRO A 1 9.05 22.32 5.05
CA PRO A 1 9.42 22.18 3.62
C PRO A 1 8.24 22.49 2.68
N PRO A 2 8.38 23.43 1.72
CA PRO A 2 7.27 23.85 0.85
C PRO A 2 7.28 23.11 -0.49
N ALA A 3 6.30 22.22 -0.71
CA ALA A 3 5.77 21.84 -2.02
C ALA A 3 4.46 21.03 -1.82
N GLY A 4 3.32 21.64 -2.16
CA GLY A 4 2.10 20.98 -2.65
C GLY A 4 1.43 19.89 -1.80
N ASN A 5 0.54 20.30 -0.88
CA ASN A 5 -0.54 19.44 -0.39
C ASN A 5 -1.61 19.27 -1.49
N GLY A 6 -1.27 18.51 -2.53
CA GLY A 6 -2.22 18.06 -3.55
C GLY A 6 -2.53 16.59 -3.35
N GLY A 7 -3.45 16.27 -2.45
CA GLY A 7 -4.25 15.03 -2.42
C GLY A 7 -3.60 13.74 -2.90
N ARG A 8 -2.39 13.41 -2.43
CA ARG A 8 -1.76 12.14 -2.78
C ARG A 8 -2.52 11.06 -2.01
N GLY A 9 -3.30 10.25 -2.73
CA GLY A 9 -4.21 9.27 -2.12
C GLY A 9 -3.50 8.31 -1.17
N PHE A 10 -4.24 7.81 -0.18
CA PHE A 10 -3.80 6.70 0.66
C PHE A 10 -4.45 5.41 0.17
N TRP A 11 -3.70 4.32 0.09
CA TRP A 11 -4.23 3.00 -0.21
C TRP A 11 -4.19 2.15 1.04
N ARG A 12 -5.36 1.98 1.65
CA ARG A 12 -5.52 1.15 2.85
C ARG A 12 -5.39 -0.33 2.51
N GLU A 13 -4.61 -1.05 3.31
CA GLU A 13 -4.58 -2.52 3.32
C GLU A 13 -5.87 -3.04 3.96
N VAL A 14 -6.78 -3.55 3.13
CA VAL A 14 -8.09 -4.07 3.58
C VAL A 14 -8.07 -5.59 3.78
N LEU A 15 -7.12 -6.29 3.15
CA LEU A 15 -6.82 -7.69 3.41
C LEU A 15 -5.33 -7.94 3.28
N ASN A 16 -4.79 -8.73 4.20
CA ASN A 16 -3.48 -9.33 4.11
C ASN A 16 -3.59 -10.78 4.59
N THR A 17 -3.40 -11.75 3.70
CA THR A 17 -3.51 -13.18 4.05
C THR A 17 -2.35 -13.68 4.91
N ASP A 18 -1.26 -12.92 5.05
CA ASP A 18 -0.14 -13.20 5.96
C ASP A 18 -0.35 -12.62 7.37
N ALA A 19 -1.48 -11.94 7.65
CA ALA A 19 -1.75 -11.41 8.98
C ALA A 19 -1.72 -12.51 10.06
N ALA A 20 -1.26 -12.19 11.27
CA ALA A 20 -1.14 -13.14 12.38
C ALA A 20 -2.47 -13.84 12.71
N ILE A 21 -3.59 -13.14 12.54
CA ILE A 21 -4.95 -13.68 12.77
C ILE A 21 -5.32 -14.83 11.82
N TYR A 22 -4.62 -14.95 10.69
CA TYR A 22 -4.75 -16.06 9.73
C TYR A 22 -3.63 -17.09 9.87
N GLY A 23 -2.73 -16.94 10.85
CA GLY A 23 -1.59 -17.83 11.07
C GLY A 23 -0.34 -17.50 10.24
N GLY A 24 -0.29 -16.34 9.59
CA GLY A 24 0.89 -15.90 8.84
C GLY A 24 1.94 -15.19 9.70
N SER A 25 2.98 -14.66 9.05
CA SER A 25 4.12 -13.99 9.70
C SER A 25 3.83 -12.58 10.20
N ASN A 26 2.68 -12.03 9.82
CA ASN A 26 2.25 -10.66 10.07
C ASN A 26 3.13 -9.60 9.40
N THR A 27 3.82 -9.98 8.33
CA THR A 27 4.51 -9.02 7.45
C THR A 27 3.46 -8.34 6.59
N GLY A 28 3.63 -7.05 6.30
CA GLY A 28 2.66 -6.32 5.48
C GLY A 28 2.91 -4.82 5.50
N ASN A 29 1.88 -4.05 5.14
CA ASN A 29 2.01 -2.61 4.89
C ASN A 29 1.60 -1.73 6.08
N MET A 30 1.57 -2.28 7.30
CA MET A 30 1.24 -1.52 8.53
C MET A 30 -0.06 -0.70 8.44
N GLY A 31 -1.07 -1.23 7.72
CA GLY A 31 -2.38 -0.61 7.53
C GLY A 31 -2.58 0.06 6.16
N GLY A 32 -1.54 0.32 5.38
CA GLY A 32 -1.65 0.83 4.03
C GLY A 32 -0.43 1.62 3.57
N VAL A 33 -0.51 2.18 2.36
CA VAL A 33 0.62 2.81 1.68
C VAL A 33 0.23 4.18 1.11
N GLN A 34 1.19 5.09 1.10
CA GLN A 34 1.02 6.44 0.58
C GLN A 34 1.35 6.47 -0.92
N VAL A 35 0.55 7.18 -1.71
CA VAL A 35 0.88 7.42 -3.12
C VAL A 35 2.11 8.31 -3.24
N GLU A 36 3.04 7.89 -4.10
CA GLU A 36 4.25 8.63 -4.47
C GLU A 36 4.11 9.21 -5.87
N ALA A 37 4.69 10.40 -6.10
CA ALA A 37 4.79 10.98 -7.44
C ALA A 37 6.00 10.42 -8.19
N VAL A 38 6.08 9.10 -8.24
CA VAL A 38 7.09 8.35 -8.97
C VAL A 38 6.34 7.53 -10.02
N GLY A 39 6.66 7.77 -11.29
CA GLY A 39 6.01 7.05 -12.38
C GLY A 39 6.42 5.58 -12.41
N TRP A 40 5.44 4.68 -12.56
CA TRP A 40 5.67 3.23 -12.61
C TRP A 40 4.55 2.53 -13.39
N HIS A 41 4.86 1.42 -14.07
CA HIS A 41 3.91 0.64 -14.88
C HIS A 41 3.03 1.46 -15.85
N GLY A 42 3.53 2.59 -16.37
CA GLY A 42 2.79 3.45 -17.30
C GLY A 42 1.84 4.48 -16.64
N HIS A 43 1.93 4.64 -15.32
CA HIS A 43 1.21 5.66 -14.55
C HIS A 43 2.16 6.73 -14.02
N ASP A 44 1.65 7.95 -13.82
CA ASP A 44 2.43 9.10 -13.32
C ASP A 44 2.72 9.04 -11.81
N ALA A 45 2.06 8.12 -11.11
CA ALA A 45 2.18 7.90 -9.67
C ALA A 45 2.13 6.41 -9.35
N SER A 46 2.71 6.04 -8.21
CA SER A 46 2.84 4.65 -7.77
C SER A 46 2.64 4.51 -6.27
N ILE A 47 2.63 3.27 -5.79
CA ILE A 47 2.67 2.90 -4.39
C ILE A 47 3.75 1.84 -4.20
N GLU A 48 4.56 1.97 -3.16
CA GLU A 48 5.53 0.93 -2.78
C GLU A 48 4.85 -0.04 -1.81
N VAL A 49 4.76 -1.32 -2.19
CA VAL A 49 4.02 -2.35 -1.45
C VAL A 49 4.99 -3.43 -0.95
N THR A 50 4.93 -3.70 0.35
CA THR A 50 5.52 -4.91 0.94
C THR A 50 4.61 -6.09 0.64
N LEU A 51 5.13 -7.06 -0.11
CA LEU A 51 4.42 -8.32 -0.43
C LEU A 51 5.04 -9.49 0.34
N PRO A 52 4.35 -10.02 1.37
CA PRO A 52 4.83 -11.19 2.10
C PRO A 52 4.92 -12.46 1.23
N PRO A 53 5.78 -13.43 1.58
CA PRO A 53 5.88 -14.70 0.86
C PRO A 53 4.54 -15.45 0.80
N LEU A 54 4.20 -15.96 -0.39
CA LEU A 54 2.98 -16.77 -0.63
C LEU A 54 1.67 -16.12 -0.13
N SER A 55 1.60 -14.80 -0.14
CA SER A 55 0.45 -14.05 0.37
C SER A 55 -0.32 -13.33 -0.73
N THR A 56 -1.52 -12.88 -0.40
CA THR A 56 -2.32 -11.94 -1.19
C THR A 56 -2.63 -10.73 -0.33
N VAL A 57 -2.40 -9.54 -0.89
CA VAL A 57 -2.75 -8.24 -0.28
C VAL A 57 -3.80 -7.58 -1.16
N ILE A 58 -4.86 -7.07 -0.54
CA ILE A 58 -5.87 -6.24 -1.22
C ILE A 58 -5.80 -4.83 -0.65
N LEU A 59 -5.65 -3.86 -1.55
CA LEU A 59 -5.57 -2.45 -1.24
C LEU A 59 -6.80 -1.72 -1.77
N ARG A 60 -7.30 -0.76 -1.01
CA ARG A 60 -8.39 0.13 -1.41
C ARG A 60 -7.95 1.57 -1.27
N GLN A 61 -8.13 2.37 -2.31
CA GLN A 61 -7.93 3.81 -2.24
C GLN A 61 -8.93 4.43 -1.26
N GLU A 62 -8.42 5.21 -0.30
CA GLU A 62 -9.20 6.12 0.51
C GLU A 62 -9.29 7.48 -0.20
N GLY A 63 -10.50 8.03 -0.26
CA GLY A 63 -10.84 9.23 -1.02
C GLY A 63 -10.65 10.52 -0.22
#